data_AF-A0A1Q7R5Q9-F1
#
_entry.id   AF-A0A1Q7R5Q9-F1
#
_cell.length_a   1.000
_cell.length_b   1.000
_cell.length_c   1.000
_cell.angle_alpha   90.00
_cell.angle_beta   90.00
_cell.angle_gamma   90.00
#
_symmetry.space_group_name_H-M   'P 1'
#
loop_
_entity.id
_entity.type
_entity.pdbx_description
1 polymer ?
#
loop_
_entity_poly.entity_id
_entity_poly.type
_entity_poly.pdbx_seq_one_letter_code
_entity_poly.pdbx_strand_id
1 'polypeptide(L)'
;MNVGTLYRLSEDGLHIGASISNFGTRPKFDGVDLRILYDQNPARFGDNGSLPGELLTDNFPLPILFRVGVGMPFVINQSNTIHFSVDAFHPSDNTESVSTGAEWAYDNTVFVRGGYQNLFMQDSELGLTLGAGVLYGLDTYRVSFDYAWANNGRLKETNRFTLGISF
;
A
#
# COMPACT_ATOMS: atom_id res chain seq x y z
N MET A 1 3.29 -5.71 13.70
CA MET A 1 2.38 -4.76 14.39
C MET A 1 2.33 -3.48 13.57
N ASN A 2 1.16 -2.86 13.51
CA ASN A 2 0.96 -1.54 12.88
C ASN A 2 0.36 -0.60 13.92
N VAL A 3 0.91 0.60 14.04
CA VAL A 3 0.44 1.63 14.99
C VAL A 3 0.40 2.96 14.27
N GLY A 4 -0.62 3.77 14.54
CA GLY A 4 -0.71 5.10 13.96
C GLY A 4 -1.51 6.06 14.83
N THR A 5 -1.37 7.34 14.53
CA THR A 5 -2.10 8.44 15.14
C THR A 5 -2.63 9.37 14.07
N LEU A 6 -3.78 9.98 14.33
CA LEU A 6 -4.39 11.00 13.50
C LEU A 6 -4.78 12.18 14.40
N TYR A 7 -4.24 13.34 14.09
CA TYR A 7 -4.56 14.59 14.76
C TYR A 7 -5.37 15.47 13.81
N ARG A 8 -6.53 15.95 14.27
CA ARG A 8 -7.39 16.88 13.52
C ARG A 8 -7.35 18.24 14.21
N LEU A 9 -6.92 19.28 13.50
CA LEU A 9 -6.84 20.62 14.08
C LEU A 9 -8.23 21.23 14.28
N SER A 10 -9.16 20.94 13.39
CA SER A 10 -10.59 21.28 13.48
C SER A 10 -11.42 20.30 12.64
N GLU A 11 -12.74 20.30 12.77
CA GLU A 11 -13.62 19.36 12.06
C GLU A 11 -13.46 19.46 10.53
N ASP A 12 -13.38 20.67 9.99
CA ASP A 12 -13.12 20.94 8.56
C ASP A 12 -11.68 21.41 8.32
N GLY A 13 -10.75 21.01 9.19
CA GLY A 13 -9.40 21.55 9.24
C GLY A 13 -8.31 20.66 8.67
N LEU A 14 -7.08 21.08 8.95
CA LEU A 14 -5.89 20.29 8.68
C LEU A 14 -5.91 18.99 9.49
N HIS A 15 -5.61 17.89 8.81
CA HIS A 15 -5.41 16.57 9.35
C HIS A 15 -3.93 16.22 9.25
N ILE A 16 -3.33 15.75 10.33
CA ILE A 16 -1.95 15.29 10.36
C ILE A 16 -1.96 13.85 10.87
N GLY A 17 -1.46 12.92 10.07
CA GLY A 17 -1.37 11.51 10.40
C GLY A 17 0.07 11.03 10.45
N ALA A 18 0.36 10.10 11.35
CA ALA A 18 1.62 9.37 11.34
C ALA A 18 1.35 7.89 11.63
N SER A 19 2.07 7.00 10.97
CA SER A 19 1.95 5.56 11.18
C SER A 19 3.28 4.84 11.01
N ILE A 20 3.46 3.76 11.76
CA ILE A 20 4.52 2.78 11.59
C ILE A 20 3.86 1.46 11.28
N SER A 21 4.26 0.85 10.17
CA SER A 21 3.77 -0.45 9.71
C SER A 21 4.86 -1.51 9.74
N ASN A 22 4.46 -2.77 9.84
CA ASN A 22 5.31 -3.95 9.86
C ASN A 22 6.37 -3.99 10.98
N PHE A 23 6.13 -3.25 12.07
CA PHE A 23 7.01 -3.29 13.23
C PHE A 23 6.85 -4.63 13.96
N GLY A 24 7.92 -5.43 14.06
CA GLY A 24 7.82 -6.70 14.78
C GLY A 24 8.94 -7.69 14.52
N THR A 25 8.57 -8.96 14.63
CA THR A 25 9.48 -10.10 14.58
C THR A 25 10.13 -10.26 13.22
N ARG A 26 11.35 -10.80 13.21
CA ARG A 26 12.06 -11.21 12.00
C ARG A 26 11.64 -12.63 11.64
N PRO A 27 10.82 -12.84 10.61
CA PRO A 27 10.49 -14.19 10.17
C PRO A 27 11.72 -14.88 9.58
N LYS A 28 11.66 -16.21 9.56
CA LYS A 28 12.52 -17.07 8.74
C LYS A 28 11.64 -17.95 7.88
N PHE A 29 12.16 -18.43 6.77
CA PHE A 29 11.47 -19.45 6.00
C PHE A 29 11.60 -20.80 6.71
N ASP A 30 10.51 -21.53 6.79
CA ASP A 30 10.44 -22.86 7.39
C ASP A 30 9.43 -23.69 6.60
N GLY A 31 9.63 -25.01 6.53
CA GLY A 31 8.72 -25.91 5.82
C GLY A 31 9.38 -27.09 5.12
N VAL A 32 8.53 -27.95 4.56
CA VAL A 32 8.94 -29.21 3.91
C VAL A 32 9.82 -28.99 2.68
N ASP A 33 9.69 -27.84 2.01
CA ASP A 33 10.48 -27.51 0.82
C ASP A 33 11.96 -27.23 1.14
N LEU A 34 12.30 -27.02 2.42
CA LEU A 34 13.69 -26.94 2.87
C LEU A 34 14.31 -28.31 3.12
N ARG A 35 13.51 -29.38 3.11
CA ARG A 35 13.99 -30.75 3.29
C ARG A 35 14.51 -31.27 1.96
N ILE A 36 15.79 -31.64 1.94
CA ILE A 36 16.48 -32.12 0.75
C ILE A 36 17.01 -33.53 1.00
N LEU A 37 17.19 -34.27 -0.09
CA LEU A 37 18.04 -35.46 -0.08
C LEU A 37 19.46 -34.99 -0.40
N TYR A 38 20.34 -35.16 0.57
CA TYR A 38 21.73 -34.76 0.48
C TYR A 38 22.60 -35.97 0.19
N ASP A 39 23.38 -35.88 -0.88
CA ASP A 39 24.44 -36.81 -1.20
C ASP A 39 25.79 -36.15 -0.89
N GLN A 40 26.54 -36.73 0.05
CA GLN A 40 27.85 -36.23 0.45
C GLN A 40 28.90 -36.34 -0.66
N ASN A 41 28.79 -37.35 -1.53
CA ASN A 41 29.75 -37.57 -2.60
C ASN A 41 29.09 -38.23 -3.83
N PRO A 42 28.46 -37.44 -4.70
CA PRO A 42 27.76 -37.94 -5.88
C PRO A 42 28.61 -38.74 -6.88
N ALA A 43 29.94 -38.63 -6.78
CA ALA A 43 30.88 -39.33 -7.65
C ALA A 43 31.30 -40.72 -7.12
N ARG A 44 30.95 -41.05 -5.87
CA ARG A 44 31.29 -42.33 -5.23
C ARG A 44 30.10 -43.27 -5.31
N PHE A 45 30.29 -44.42 -5.95
CA PHE A 45 29.25 -45.46 -6.00
C PHE A 45 29.31 -46.34 -4.75
N GLY A 46 28.14 -46.66 -4.18
CA GLY A 46 27.99 -47.61 -3.07
C GLY A 46 27.89 -46.99 -1.67
N ASP A 47 27.85 -45.66 -1.54
CA ASP A 47 27.42 -44.98 -0.31
C ASP A 47 25.91 -44.64 -0.36
N ASN A 48 25.42 -43.94 0.67
CA ASN A 48 24.03 -43.53 0.75
C ASN A 48 23.85 -42.11 0.19
N GLY A 49 23.41 -42.01 -1.06
CA GLY A 49 23.12 -40.73 -1.73
C GLY A 49 21.76 -40.11 -1.41
N SER A 50 21.05 -40.58 -0.37
CA SER A 50 19.73 -40.07 0.02
C SER A 50 19.65 -39.78 1.52
N LEU A 51 20.68 -39.14 2.06
CA LEU A 51 20.67 -38.72 3.46
C LEU A 51 19.66 -37.57 3.61
N PRO A 52 18.75 -37.63 4.60
CA PRO A 52 17.87 -36.50 4.87
C PRO A 52 18.70 -35.30 5.35
N GLY A 53 18.54 -34.18 4.67
CA GLY A 53 19.14 -32.89 5.03
C GLY A 53 18.09 -31.78 5.07
N GLU A 54 18.42 -30.66 5.70
CA GLU A 54 17.55 -29.48 5.78
C GLU A 54 18.37 -28.22 5.49
N LEU A 55 17.85 -27.38 4.60
CA LEU A 55 18.42 -26.07 4.30
C LEU A 55 18.03 -25.08 5.40
N LEU A 56 19.01 -24.65 6.19
CA LEU A 56 18.81 -23.64 7.22
C LEU A 56 18.70 -22.25 6.58
N THR A 57 17.60 -21.56 6.86
CA THR A 57 17.41 -20.17 6.42
C THR A 57 17.58 -19.19 7.57
N ASP A 58 18.09 -18.00 7.24
CA ASP A 58 18.27 -16.93 8.21
C ASP A 58 16.99 -16.15 8.45
N ASN A 59 16.94 -15.49 9.61
CA ASN A 59 15.88 -14.52 9.91
C ASN A 59 16.11 -13.26 9.07
N PHE A 60 15.05 -12.76 8.43
CA PHE A 60 15.10 -11.52 7.65
C PHE A 60 14.23 -10.43 8.29
N PRO A 61 14.65 -9.15 8.24
CA PRO A 61 13.82 -8.05 8.71
C PRO A 61 12.64 -7.84 7.75
N LEU A 62 11.42 -7.70 8.29
CA LEU A 62 10.30 -7.22 7.49
C LEU A 62 10.52 -5.75 7.12
N PRO A 63 10.13 -5.32 5.90
CA PRO A 63 10.17 -3.92 5.50
C PRO A 63 9.32 -3.06 6.44
N ILE A 64 9.98 -2.33 7.35
CA ILE A 64 9.33 -1.37 8.24
C ILE A 64 9.04 -0.13 7.42
N LEU A 65 7.81 0.39 7.52
CA LEU A 65 7.40 1.60 6.82
C LEU A 65 6.96 2.65 7.82
N PHE A 66 7.69 3.76 7.88
CA PHE A 66 7.23 4.96 8.54
C PHE A 66 6.54 5.87 7.52
N ARG A 67 5.32 6.30 7.82
CA ARG A 67 4.54 7.21 6.97
C ARG A 67 4.05 8.39 7.78
N VAL A 68 4.22 9.58 7.25
CA VAL A 68 3.65 10.82 7.80
C VAL A 68 2.90 11.53 6.69
N GLY A 69 1.67 11.95 6.98
CA GLY A 69 0.79 12.56 6.00
C GLY A 69 0.10 13.79 6.54
N VAL A 70 -0.21 14.70 5.63
CA VAL A 70 -1.00 15.89 5.90
C VAL A 70 -2.13 15.95 4.87
N GLY A 71 -3.35 16.13 5.35
CA GLY A 71 -4.54 16.26 4.52
C GLY A 71 -5.31 17.52 4.87
N MET A 72 -5.80 18.24 3.86
CA MET A 72 -6.57 19.47 4.06
C MET A 72 -7.81 19.49 3.15
N PRO A 73 -9.02 19.57 3.73
CA PRO A 73 -10.24 19.86 2.98
C PRO A 73 -10.33 21.37 2.72
N PHE A 74 -10.77 21.72 1.52
CA PHE A 74 -11.14 23.06 1.10
C PHE A 74 -12.59 23.02 0.64
N VAL A 75 -13.48 23.55 1.47
CA VAL A 75 -14.90 23.67 1.14
C VAL A 75 -15.06 24.92 0.28
N ILE A 76 -15.42 24.72 -0.99
CA ILE A 76 -15.71 25.83 -1.90
C ILE A 76 -17.14 26.29 -1.66
N ASN A 77 -18.09 25.36 -1.76
CA ASN A 77 -19.53 25.59 -1.61
C ASN A 77 -20.19 24.37 -0.92
N GLN A 78 -21.49 24.45 -0.61
CA GLN A 78 -22.24 23.35 0.04
C GLN A 78 -22.15 22.01 -0.71
N SER A 79 -22.07 22.04 -2.04
CA SER A 79 -21.96 20.84 -2.88
C SER A 79 -20.57 20.62 -3.46
N ASN A 80 -19.55 21.43 -3.12
CA ASN A 80 -18.22 21.29 -3.73
C ASN A 80 -17.13 21.37 -2.67
N THR A 81 -16.42 20.26 -2.50
CA THR A 81 -15.28 20.15 -1.58
C THR A 81 -14.08 19.58 -2.32
N ILE A 82 -12.90 20.15 -2.08
CA ILE A 82 -11.64 19.61 -2.59
C ILE A 82 -10.79 19.15 -1.41
N HIS A 83 -10.35 17.91 -1.41
CA HIS A 83 -9.42 17.37 -0.43
C HIS A 83 -8.04 17.27 -1.06
N PHE A 84 -7.05 17.90 -0.45
CA PHE A 84 -5.64 17.68 -0.80
C PHE A 84 -4.98 16.81 0.24
N SER A 85 -4.03 15.98 -0.20
CA SER A 85 -3.26 15.07 0.64
C SER A 85 -1.82 15.01 0.15
N VAL A 86 -0.89 15.02 1.10
CA VAL A 86 0.53 14.78 0.85
C VAL A 86 1.02 13.80 1.91
N ASP A 87 1.68 12.74 1.48
CA ASP A 87 2.22 11.68 2.33
C ASP A 87 3.70 11.48 2.03
N ALA A 88 4.54 11.50 3.06
CA ALA A 88 5.93 11.11 2.99
C ALA A 88 6.11 9.70 3.55
N PHE A 89 6.92 8.90 2.86
CA PHE A 89 7.22 7.51 3.17
C PHE A 89 8.72 7.35 3.42
N HIS A 90 9.06 6.74 4.54
CA HIS A 90 10.42 6.34 4.90
C HIS A 90 10.43 4.83 5.19
N PRO A 91 10.63 4.00 4.16
CA PRO A 91 10.81 2.56 4.29
C PRO A 91 12.22 2.20 4.76
N SER A 92 12.38 1.06 5.45
CA SER A 92 13.69 0.58 5.91
C SER A 92 14.54 -0.08 4.82
N ASP A 93 13.90 -0.51 3.72
CA ASP A 93 14.48 -1.32 2.66
C ASP A 93 14.50 -0.59 1.30
N ASN A 94 14.14 0.69 1.27
CA ASN A 94 14.05 1.47 0.05
C ASN A 94 14.31 2.96 0.29
N THR A 95 14.38 3.76 -0.77
CA THR A 95 14.55 5.22 -0.67
C THR A 95 13.26 5.90 -0.22
N GLU A 96 13.38 7.05 0.44
CA GLU A 96 12.22 7.85 0.79
C GLU A 96 11.43 8.31 -0.44
N SER A 97 10.13 8.46 -0.25
CA SER A 97 9.24 8.92 -1.31
C SER A 97 8.18 9.86 -0.77
N VAL A 98 7.60 10.66 -1.66
CA VAL A 98 6.45 11.50 -1.36
C VAL A 98 5.34 11.19 -2.34
N SER A 99 4.12 10.99 -1.86
CA SER A 99 2.94 10.92 -2.72
C SER A 99 2.05 12.12 -2.46
N THR A 100 1.41 12.62 -3.50
CA THR A 100 0.47 13.74 -3.41
C THR A 100 -0.80 13.40 -4.17
N GLY A 101 -1.93 13.86 -3.68
CA GLY A 101 -3.23 13.57 -4.27
C GLY A 101 -4.24 14.64 -3.95
N ALA A 102 -5.16 14.83 -4.89
CA ALA A 102 -6.33 15.67 -4.73
C ALA A 102 -7.59 14.87 -5.07
N GLU A 103 -8.64 15.11 -4.32
CA GLU A 103 -9.99 14.62 -4.60
C GLU A 103 -10.92 15.81 -4.69
N TRP A 104 -11.70 15.89 -5.75
CA TRP A 104 -12.84 16.78 -5.84
C TRP A 104 -14.12 15.97 -5.63
N ALA A 105 -14.90 16.38 -4.64
CA ALA A 105 -16.19 15.81 -4.28
C ALA A 105 -17.31 16.79 -4.67
N TYR A 106 -18.24 16.31 -5.49
CA TYR A 106 -19.47 16.99 -5.84
C TYR A 106 -20.65 16.33 -5.12
N ASP A 107 -21.30 17.12 -4.25
CA ASP A 107 -22.49 16.78 -3.48
C ASP A 107 -22.38 15.46 -2.70
N ASN A 108 -21.15 15.11 -2.29
CA ASN A 108 -20.78 13.82 -1.68
C ASN A 108 -21.27 12.59 -2.46
N THR A 109 -21.56 12.74 -3.75
CA THR A 109 -22.12 11.71 -4.62
C THR A 109 -21.12 11.35 -5.70
N VAL A 110 -20.48 12.34 -6.32
CA VAL A 110 -19.50 12.13 -7.39
C VAL A 110 -18.13 12.56 -6.92
N PHE A 111 -17.13 11.72 -7.16
CA PHE A 111 -15.76 11.94 -6.75
C PHE A 111 -14.84 11.81 -7.96
N VAL A 112 -13.94 12.77 -8.12
CA VAL A 112 -12.85 12.73 -9.11
C VAL A 112 -11.54 12.86 -8.37
N ARG A 113 -10.64 11.91 -8.61
CA ARG A 113 -9.37 11.78 -7.89
C ARG A 113 -8.21 11.85 -8.87
N GLY A 114 -7.17 12.56 -8.49
CA GLY A 114 -5.92 12.60 -9.23
C GLY A 114 -4.77 12.67 -8.25
N GLY A 115 -3.71 11.93 -8.53
CA GLY A 115 -2.54 11.95 -7.66
C GLY A 115 -1.30 11.42 -8.35
N TYR A 116 -0.16 11.66 -7.71
CA TYR A 116 1.13 11.16 -8.15
C TYR A 116 1.77 10.37 -7.00
N GLN A 117 2.19 9.15 -7.30
CA GLN A 117 2.79 8.25 -6.33
C GLN A 117 4.32 8.29 -6.39
N ASN A 118 4.96 8.13 -5.24
CA ASN A 118 6.40 7.92 -5.10
C ASN A 118 7.30 8.94 -5.82
N LEU A 119 6.99 10.23 -5.70
CA LEU A 119 7.91 11.31 -6.06
C LEU A 119 9.22 11.13 -5.28
N PHE A 120 10.34 11.37 -5.97
CA PHE A 120 11.72 11.30 -5.45
C PHE A 120 12.25 9.92 -5.06
N MET A 121 11.44 8.87 -5.22
CA MET A 121 11.91 7.50 -5.02
C MET A 121 12.87 7.10 -6.15
N GLN A 122 14.00 6.49 -5.79
CA GLN A 122 14.95 5.97 -6.76
C GLN A 122 14.34 4.79 -7.52
N ASP A 123 14.56 4.77 -8.83
CA ASP A 123 13.99 3.76 -9.74
C ASP A 123 12.47 3.62 -9.65
N SER A 124 11.76 4.71 -9.30
CA SER A 124 10.29 4.70 -9.23
C SER A 124 9.68 4.39 -10.59
N GLU A 125 8.83 3.36 -10.59
CA GLU A 125 8.03 2.98 -11.76
C GLU A 125 6.57 3.44 -11.64
N LEU A 126 6.22 3.97 -10.47
CA LEU A 126 4.90 4.45 -10.15
C LEU A 126 4.84 5.95 -10.42
N GLY A 127 3.70 6.41 -10.92
CA GLY A 127 3.54 7.82 -11.28
C GLY A 127 2.11 8.30 -11.16
N LEU A 128 1.59 8.83 -12.26
CA LEU A 128 0.26 9.40 -12.32
C LEU A 128 -0.81 8.34 -12.05
N THR A 129 -1.77 8.73 -11.22
CA THR A 129 -2.97 7.96 -10.90
C THR A 129 -4.19 8.85 -11.05
N LEU A 130 -5.24 8.28 -11.63
CA LEU A 130 -6.50 8.96 -11.88
C LEU A 130 -7.62 8.04 -11.43
N GLY A 131 -8.68 8.59 -10.89
CA GLY A 131 -9.84 7.81 -10.49
C GLY A 131 -11.12 8.62 -10.50
N ALA A 132 -12.23 7.92 -10.59
CA ALA A 132 -13.55 8.48 -10.44
C ALA A 132 -14.42 7.52 -9.65
N GLY A 133 -15.32 8.05 -8.84
CA GLY A 133 -16.21 7.26 -8.01
C GLY A 133 -17.59 7.88 -7.95
N VAL A 134 -18.59 7.03 -7.75
CA VAL A 134 -19.96 7.45 -7.49
C VAL A 134 -20.48 6.74 -6.25
N LEU A 135 -21.15 7.48 -5.40
CA LEU A 135 -21.81 7.03 -4.19
C LEU A 135 -23.30 7.26 -4.34
N TYR A 136 -24.09 6.20 -4.22
CA TYR A 136 -25.54 6.27 -4.35
C TYR A 136 -26.22 5.77 -3.07
N GLY A 137 -27.11 6.59 -2.52
CA GLY A 137 -27.92 6.23 -1.35
C GLY A 137 -29.22 5.54 -1.78
N LEU A 138 -29.41 4.32 -1.30
CA LEU A 138 -30.64 3.52 -1.40
C LEU A 138 -31.26 3.39 0.00
N ASP A 139 -31.92 4.46 0.45
CA ASP A 139 -32.57 4.54 1.77
C ASP A 139 -31.62 4.16 2.92
N THR A 140 -31.68 2.93 3.42
CA THR A 140 -30.81 2.40 4.49
C THR A 140 -29.42 1.99 4.00
N TYR A 141 -29.25 1.70 2.71
CA TYR A 141 -27.99 1.24 2.15
C TYR A 141 -27.31 2.33 1.34
N ARG A 142 -25.99 2.29 1.29
CA ARG A 142 -25.20 3.14 0.42
C ARG A 142 -24.26 2.29 -0.41
N VAL A 143 -24.34 2.45 -1.72
CA VAL A 143 -23.54 1.69 -2.69
C VAL A 143 -22.50 2.63 -3.28
N SER A 144 -21.23 2.22 -3.28
CA SER A 144 -20.15 2.93 -3.95
C SER A 144 -19.63 2.11 -5.12
N PHE A 145 -19.32 2.81 -6.20
CA PHE A 145 -18.57 2.27 -7.34
C PHE A 145 -17.39 3.18 -7.62
N ASP A 146 -16.19 2.64 -7.59
CA ASP A 146 -14.96 3.38 -7.82
C ASP A 146 -14.14 2.72 -8.93
N TYR A 147 -13.64 3.55 -9.84
CA TYR A 147 -12.69 3.18 -10.88
C TYR A 147 -11.38 3.94 -10.67
N ALA A 148 -10.26 3.23 -10.75
CA ALA A 148 -8.93 3.82 -10.67
C ALA A 148 -8.01 3.28 -11.77
N TRP A 149 -7.30 4.18 -12.42
CA TRP A 149 -6.23 3.92 -13.36
C TRP A 149 -4.90 4.38 -12.76
N ALA A 150 -3.86 3.59 -12.95
CA ALA A 150 -2.51 3.91 -12.49
C ALA A 150 -1.48 3.50 -13.54
N ASN A 151 -0.49 4.37 -13.74
CA ASN A 151 0.69 4.05 -14.55
C ASN A 151 1.76 3.38 -13.66
N ASN A 152 2.04 2.09 -13.92
CA ASN A 152 3.01 1.29 -13.18
C ASN A 152 4.27 0.94 -13.98
N GLY A 153 4.64 1.78 -14.95
CA GLY A 153 5.92 1.66 -15.66
C GLY A 153 6.07 0.30 -16.37
N ARG A 154 7.08 -0.49 -16.00
CA ARG A 154 7.35 -1.82 -16.59
C ARG A 154 6.17 -2.80 -16.46
N LEU A 155 5.34 -2.66 -15.44
CA LEU A 155 4.17 -3.52 -15.22
C LEU A 155 2.95 -3.10 -16.07
N LYS A 156 3.10 -2.08 -16.93
CA LYS A 156 2.04 -1.46 -17.74
C LYS A 156 0.93 -0.84 -16.89
N GLU A 157 -0.02 -0.21 -17.56
CA GLU A 157 -1.16 0.43 -16.95
C GLU A 157 -2.03 -0.57 -16.20
N THR A 158 -2.48 -0.21 -15.00
CA THR A 158 -3.34 -1.03 -14.16
C THR A 158 -4.68 -0.34 -13.94
N ASN A 159 -5.76 -1.11 -14.13
CA ASN A 159 -7.13 -0.67 -13.92
C ASN A 159 -7.72 -1.42 -12.71
N ARG A 160 -8.37 -0.69 -11.81
CA ARG A 160 -8.99 -1.23 -10.60
C ARG A 160 -10.45 -0.80 -10.54
N PHE A 161 -11.31 -1.76 -10.24
CA PHE A 161 -12.74 -1.56 -10.03
C PHE A 161 -13.06 -1.97 -8.61
N THR A 162 -13.74 -1.11 -7.87
CA THR A 162 -14.15 -1.36 -6.48
C THR A 162 -15.65 -1.17 -6.35
N LEU A 163 -16.29 -2.12 -5.67
CA LEU A 163 -17.70 -2.06 -5.31
C LEU A 163 -17.78 -2.11 -3.78
N GLY A 164 -18.43 -1.11 -3.20
CA GLY A 164 -18.63 -0.98 -1.75
C GLY A 164 -20.11 -0.94 -1.39
N ILE A 165 -20.45 -1.52 -0.25
CA ILE A 165 -21.79 -1.43 0.34
C ILE A 165 -21.61 -1.05 1.80
N SER A 166 -22.28 0.02 2.23
CA SER A 166 -22.34 0.46 3.63
C SER A 166 -23.79 0.59 4.10
N PHE A 167 -23.97 0.50 5.42
CA PHE A 167 -25.24 0.49 6.15
C PHE A 167 -25.23 1.53 7.28
#